data_AF-A0A0N5D7T6-F1
#
_entry.id   AF-A0A0N5D7T6-F1
#
_cell.length_a   1.000
_cell.length_b   1.000
_cell.length_c   1.000
_cell.angle_alpha   90.00
_cell.angle_beta   90.00
_cell.angle_gamma   90.00
#
_symmetry.space_group_name_H-M   'P 1'
#
loop_
_entity.id
_entity.type
_entity.pdbx_description
1 polymer ?
#
loop_
_entity_poly.entity_id
_entity_poly.type
_entity_poly.pdbx_seq_one_letter_code
_entity_poly.pdbx_strand_id
1 'polypeptide(L)'
;MLLKSTLFLRDREKDKQAKNVCVDSLKGLDKDMLKMMGFATFDTTKNKRVAGNSDGAVSINKPRRYRQYMNRKGGFNRPLDYVA
;
A
#
# COMPACT_ATOMS: atom_id res chain seq x y z
N MET A 1 -39.54 8.73 16.12
CA MET A 1 -38.09 8.81 16.43
C MET A 1 -37.71 8.39 17.85
N LEU A 2 -38.63 8.08 18.77
CA LEU A 2 -38.30 7.77 20.17
C LEU A 2 -37.90 6.31 20.48
N LEU A 3 -38.10 5.34 19.57
CA LEU A 3 -37.76 3.92 19.85
C LEU A 3 -36.32 3.52 19.45
N LYS A 4 -35.59 4.32 18.66
CA LYS A 4 -34.20 4.00 18.26
C LYS A 4 -33.14 4.54 19.23
N SER A 5 -33.47 5.50 20.10
CA SER A 5 -32.55 6.05 21.10
C SER A 5 -32.36 5.13 22.31
N THR A 6 -33.39 4.40 22.73
CA THR A 6 -33.34 3.47 23.88
C THR A 6 -32.75 2.10 23.54
N LEU A 7 -32.59 1.77 22.25
CA LEU A 7 -31.85 0.60 21.78
C LEU A 7 -30.35 0.93 21.63
N PHE A 8 -30.02 2.12 21.12
CA PHE A 8 -28.63 2.59 20.98
C PHE A 8 -27.88 2.74 22.33
N LEU A 9 -28.60 3.09 23.40
CA LEU A 9 -28.05 3.16 24.75
C LEU A 9 -28.00 1.80 25.48
N ARG A 10 -28.69 0.77 24.97
CA ARG A 10 -28.67 -0.59 25.55
C ARG A 10 -27.48 -1.41 25.10
N ASP A 11 -26.98 -1.19 23.88
CA ASP A 11 -25.81 -1.92 23.36
C ASP A 11 -24.49 -1.45 24.00
N ARG A 12 -24.43 -0.20 24.49
CA ARG A 12 -23.26 0.36 25.20
C ARG A 12 -23.03 -0.17 26.62
N GLU A 13 -24.02 -0.82 27.23
CA GLU A 13 -23.90 -1.36 28.60
C GLU A 13 -23.42 -2.82 28.64
N LYS A 14 -23.57 -3.58 27.55
CA LYS A 14 -23.10 -4.98 27.50
C LYS A 14 -21.59 -5.13 27.37
N ASP A 15 -20.88 -4.11 26.88
CA ASP A 15 -19.41 -4.14 26.76
C ASP A 15 -18.69 -3.87 28.10
N LYS A 16 -19.43 -3.50 29.15
CA LYS A 16 -18.91 -3.25 30.51
C LYS A 16 -18.98 -4.46 31.44
N GLN A 17 -19.35 -5.64 30.95
CA GLN A 17 -19.18 -6.87 31.74
C GLN A 17 -17.69 -7.20 31.83
N ALA A 18 -17.14 -6.80 32.96
CA ALA A 18 -15.79 -7.06 33.41
C ALA A 18 -15.39 -8.50 33.09
N LYS A 19 -14.41 -8.64 32.20
CA LYS A 19 -13.55 -9.81 32.18
C LYS A 19 -12.82 -9.77 33.52
N ASN A 20 -13.24 -10.61 34.47
CA ASN A 20 -12.43 -10.90 35.64
C ASN A 20 -11.12 -11.49 35.11
N VAL A 21 -10.06 -10.67 35.04
CA VAL A 21 -8.73 -11.14 34.64
C VAL A 21 -8.26 -12.04 35.77
N CYS A 22 -8.41 -13.34 35.58
CA CYS A 22 -7.80 -14.33 36.46
C CYS A 22 -6.28 -14.15 36.42
N VAL A 23 -5.63 -14.13 37.58
CA VAL A 23 -4.17 -13.97 37.72
C VAL A 23 -3.42 -15.10 36.99
N ASP A 24 -4.06 -16.24 36.78
CA ASP A 24 -3.51 -17.35 35.98
C ASP A 24 -3.41 -17.04 34.48
N SER A 25 -4.16 -16.06 33.96
CA SER A 25 -4.05 -15.59 32.57
C SER A 25 -2.87 -14.65 32.34
N LEU A 26 -2.17 -14.21 33.39
CA LEU A 26 -0.97 -13.36 33.28
C LEU A 26 0.29 -14.18 32.96
N LYS A 27 0.27 -15.50 33.22
CA LYS A 27 1.37 -16.42 32.93
C LYS A 27 1.42 -16.71 31.43
N GLY A 28 2.09 -15.84 30.68
CA GLY A 28 2.25 -15.96 29.23
C GLY A 28 2.13 -14.63 28.49
N LEU A 29 1.53 -13.61 29.13
CA LEU A 29 1.38 -12.27 28.56
C LEU A 29 2.71 -11.66 28.16
N ASP A 30 3.78 -11.89 28.92
CA ASP A 30 5.10 -11.39 28.55
C ASP A 30 5.53 -11.92 27.18
N LYS A 31 5.30 -13.22 26.92
CA LYS A 31 5.64 -13.86 25.64
C LYS A 31 4.74 -13.39 24.50
N ASP A 32 3.45 -13.19 24.77
CA ASP A 32 2.50 -12.68 23.78
C ASP A 32 2.75 -11.19 23.47
N MET A 33 3.12 -10.39 24.48
CA MET A 33 3.57 -9.00 24.33
C MET A 33 4.88 -8.93 23.56
N LEU A 34 5.87 -9.77 23.89
CA LEU A 34 7.13 -9.92 23.15
C LEU A 34 6.88 -10.29 21.68
N LYS A 35 5.88 -11.13 21.40
CA LYS A 35 5.49 -11.53 20.04
C LYS A 35 4.76 -10.42 19.29
N MET A 36 3.83 -9.72 19.95
CA MET A 36 3.10 -8.57 19.40
C MET A 36 4.05 -7.41 19.04
N MET A 37 5.08 -7.19 19.87
CA MET A 37 6.11 -6.18 19.62
C MET A 37 7.17 -6.64 18.60
N GLY A 38 7.09 -7.88 18.10
CA GLY A 38 7.96 -8.40 17.04
C GLY A 38 9.32 -8.91 17.50
N PHE A 39 9.55 -9.11 18.80
CA PHE A 39 10.84 -9.58 19.35
C PHE A 39 11.00 -11.10 19.33
N ALA A 40 9.92 -11.86 19.13
CA ALA A 40 9.94 -13.31 19.19
C ALA A 40 10.40 -13.98 17.88
N THR A 41 10.15 -13.40 16.71
CA THR A 41 10.49 -13.99 15.41
C THR A 41 10.66 -12.89 14.35
N PHE A 42 11.72 -12.96 13.55
CA PHE A 42 11.97 -12.02 12.45
C PHE A 42 11.27 -12.48 11.18
N ASP A 43 10.20 -11.78 10.78
CA ASP A 43 9.58 -11.95 9.47
C ASP A 43 10.34 -11.19 8.39
N THR A 44 10.55 -11.82 7.23
CA THR A 44 11.17 -11.16 6.07
C THR A 44 10.10 -10.66 5.11
N THR A 45 10.34 -9.51 4.49
CA THR A 45 9.53 -8.94 3.39
C THR A 45 10.09 -9.28 2.00
N LYS A 46 11.15 -10.11 1.93
CA LYS A 46 11.78 -10.49 0.67
C LYS A 46 10.75 -11.19 -0.24
N ASN A 47 10.61 -10.68 -1.46
CA ASN A 47 9.64 -11.15 -2.47
C ASN A 47 8.16 -11.05 -2.06
N LYS A 48 7.81 -10.30 -1.01
CA LYS A 48 6.42 -10.01 -0.63
C LYS A 48 6.04 -8.61 -1.09
N ARG A 49 4.84 -8.45 -1.63
CA ARG A 49 4.32 -7.14 -2.03
C ARG A 49 3.85 -6.38 -0.79
N VAL A 50 4.44 -5.21 -0.53
CA VAL A 50 4.05 -4.32 0.57
C VAL A 50 3.11 -3.25 0.00
N ALA A 51 1.94 -3.07 0.62
CA ALA A 51 1.01 -2.01 0.23
C ALA A 51 1.69 -0.63 0.37
N GLY A 52 1.62 0.19 -0.69
CA GLY A 52 2.29 1.51 -0.73
C GLY A 52 3.71 1.51 -1.29
N ASN A 53 4.37 0.36 -1.50
CA ASN A 53 5.69 0.28 -2.14
C ASN A 53 5.60 -0.07 -3.64
N SER A 54 4.64 0.53 -4.35
CA SER A 54 4.41 0.27 -5.78
C SER A 54 4.86 1.42 -6.69
N ASP A 55 5.28 2.54 -6.11
CA ASP A 55 5.58 3.74 -6.86
C ASP A 55 7.05 3.73 -7.30
N GLY A 56 7.25 3.72 -8.62
CA GLY A 56 8.55 3.89 -9.25
C GLY A 56 8.42 4.89 -10.39
N ALA A 57 9.30 5.89 -10.43
CA ALA A 57 9.35 6.86 -11.51
C ALA A 57 10.58 6.60 -12.39
N VAL A 58 10.40 6.65 -13.71
CA VAL A 58 11.49 6.56 -14.68
C VAL A 58 11.58 7.87 -15.44
N SER A 59 12.73 8.54 -15.36
CA SER A 59 13.03 9.72 -16.17
C SER A 59 13.65 9.27 -17.50
N ILE A 60 12.90 9.41 -18.60
CA ILE A 60 13.37 9.06 -19.95
C ILE A 60 13.50 10.34 -20.78
N ASN A 61 14.73 10.79 -20.99
CA ASN A 61 15.02 11.88 -21.93
C ASN A 61 15.07 11.33 -23.35
N LYS A 62 14.03 11.61 -24.14
CA LYS A 62 14.00 11.27 -25.58
C LYS A 62 14.81 12.32 -26.35
N PRO A 63 15.97 11.98 -26.94
CA PRO A 63 16.74 12.95 -27.72
C PRO A 63 15.95 13.35 -28.96
N ARG A 64 15.97 14.65 -29.30
CA ARG A 64 15.38 15.13 -30.55
C ARG A 64 16.25 14.66 -31.71
N ARG A 65 15.64 14.00 -32.69
CA ARG A 65 16.33 13.57 -33.91
C ARG A 65 16.17 14.64 -34.98
N TYR A 66 17.26 14.97 -35.67
CA TYR A 66 17.23 15.96 -36.74
C TYR A 66 16.45 15.43 -37.94
N ARG A 67 15.77 16.35 -38.63
CA ARG A 67 14.98 16.08 -39.83
C ARG A 67 15.76 16.58 -41.04
N GLN A 68 16.14 15.68 -41.93
CA GLN A 68 16.68 16.08 -43.23
C GLN A 68 15.53 16.62 -44.08
N TYR A 69 15.59 17.89 -44.47
CA TYR A 69 14.54 18.56 -45.26
C TYR A 69 14.94 18.69 -46.74
N MET A 70 16.20 19.05 -47.00
CA MET A 70 16.70 19.22 -48.36
C MET A 70 17.10 17.88 -48.99
N ASN A 71 16.86 17.74 -50.29
CA ASN A 71 17.22 16.57 -51.12
C ASN A 71 16.71 15.22 -50.58
N ARG A 72 15.52 15.21 -49.97
CA ARG A 72 14.85 13.97 -49.57
C ARG A 72 14.37 13.20 -50.80
N LYS A 73 14.65 11.90 -50.87
CA LYS A 73 14.02 11.03 -51.87
C LYS A 73 12.53 10.91 -51.54
N GLY A 74 11.64 11.28 -52.47
CA GLY A 74 10.19 11.06 -52.31
C GLY A 74 9.28 12.29 -52.35
N GLY A 75 9.83 13.51 -52.41
CA GLY A 75 9.05 14.74 -52.58
C GLY A 75 8.47 15.34 -51.29
N PHE A 76 7.81 16.51 -51.43
CA PHE A 76 7.44 17.42 -50.33
C PHE A 76 6.39 16.85 -49.35
N ASN A 77 5.55 15.90 -49.78
CA ASN A 77 4.43 15.35 -49.00
C ASN A 77 4.59 13.87 -48.56
N ARG A 78 5.82 13.33 -48.55
CA ARG A 78 6.09 11.98 -48.01
C ARG A 78 6.50 12.03 -46.52
N PRO A 79 6.12 11.01 -45.72
CA PRO A 79 6.56 10.90 -44.33
C PRO A 79 8.08 10.90 -44.24
N LEU A 80 8.63 11.45 -43.15
CA LEU A 80 10.09 11.49 -42.97
C LEU A 80 10.63 10.12 -42.62
N ASP A 81 11.72 9.75 -43.28
CA ASP A 81 12.49 8.56 -42.93
C ASP A 81 13.06 8.74 -41.52
N TYR A 82 13.04 7.64 -40.77
CA TYR A 82 13.70 7.58 -39.48
C TYR A 82 15.21 7.63 -39.75
N VAL A 83 15.85 8.78 -39.50
CA VAL A 83 17.31 8.95 -39.65
C VAL A 83 17.99 8.12 -38.56
N ALA A 84 18.22 6.83 -38.80
CA ALA A 84 18.93 5.91 -37.89
C ALA A 84 20.23 6.53 -37.38
#